data_AF-A0A0Q7P960-F1
#
_entry.id   AF-A0A0Q7P960-F1
#
_cell.length_a   1.000
_cell.length_b   1.000
_cell.length_c   1.000
_cell.angle_alpha   90.00
_cell.angle_beta   90.00
_cell.angle_gamma   90.00
#
_symmetry.space_group_name_H-M   'P 1'
#
loop_
_entity.id
_entity.type
_entity.pdbx_description
1 polymer ?
#
loop_
_entity_poly.entity_id
_entity_poly.type
_entity_poly.pdbx_seq_one_letter_code
_entity_poly.pdbx_strand_id
1 'polypeptide(L)'
;MTAILETSDSRVDVLWLSALLAGLGSEAQDAYEGLGRAGARSSEGRMCIDGGASTLVAVTAPGRRTWEAHVLAGIDADCQDWTGCRLGPDGEQVHLERRMFRGRGQAAVTQARIAAAAHDPAATACFETWHRAVGPFGRVYSVGRDSRGCVRIAWQIDRHVDVAALLAPMIGQENWVAAAHSLNLVHGFDLARSRGPWSLSIDVAAPTPVWRFGSTRWAWALEGAAKRQRLAQWIAAHGGDGGYACALHDLLSGCETGKSGSTGRAVEVDVCEGRVVAATAYLGAALVSSENVPGYQRRLTWAG
;
A
#
# COMPACT_ATOMS: atom_id res chain seq x y z
N MET A 1 -34.61 28.55 -28.97
CA MET A 1 -33.50 27.59 -29.21
C MET A 1 -32.41 27.89 -28.21
N THR A 2 -32.46 27.19 -27.08
CA THR A 2 -31.45 27.30 -26.02
C THR A 2 -30.33 26.36 -26.40
N ALA A 3 -29.13 26.88 -26.63
CA ALA A 3 -27.95 26.05 -26.82
C ALA A 3 -27.75 25.22 -25.54
N ILE A 4 -28.02 23.93 -25.64
CA ILE A 4 -27.59 22.96 -24.65
C ILE A 4 -26.08 22.92 -24.80
N LEU A 5 -25.37 23.59 -23.89
CA LEU A 5 -23.96 23.36 -23.68
C LEU A 5 -23.83 21.87 -23.33
N GLU A 6 -23.37 21.07 -24.30
CA GLU A 6 -22.80 19.76 -24.02
C GLU A 6 -21.65 20.00 -23.04
N THR A 7 -21.93 19.84 -21.76
CA THR A 7 -20.90 19.73 -20.74
C THR A 7 -20.15 18.45 -21.06
N SER A 8 -19.02 18.56 -21.77
CA SER A 8 -18.12 17.45 -21.94
C SER A 8 -17.81 16.90 -20.56
N ASP A 9 -18.16 15.64 -20.35
CA ASP A 9 -18.04 14.90 -19.10
C ASP A 9 -16.56 14.57 -18.79
N SER A 10 -15.67 15.55 -18.96
CA SER A 10 -14.22 15.43 -18.81
C SER A 10 -13.86 15.52 -17.32
N ARG A 11 -14.38 14.59 -16.53
CA ARG A 11 -13.78 14.33 -15.22
C ARG A 11 -12.40 13.75 -15.48
N VAL A 12 -11.41 14.62 -15.33
CA VAL A 12 -10.02 14.23 -15.45
C VAL A 12 -9.75 13.14 -14.40
N ASP A 13 -9.33 11.96 -14.85
CA ASP A 13 -9.12 10.81 -13.98
C ASP A 13 -7.87 11.02 -13.12
N VAL A 14 -8.04 10.88 -11.80
CA VAL A 14 -6.99 11.10 -10.82
C VAL A 14 -5.83 10.12 -11.00
N LEU A 15 -6.09 8.91 -11.50
CA LEU A 15 -5.06 7.93 -11.83
C LEU A 15 -4.21 8.43 -13.00
N TRP A 16 -4.85 8.90 -14.06
CA TRP A 16 -4.15 9.47 -15.21
C TRP A 16 -3.32 10.71 -14.85
N LEU A 17 -3.87 11.63 -14.05
CA LEU A 17 -3.09 12.79 -13.56
C LEU A 17 -1.92 12.39 -12.68
N SER A 18 -2.10 11.39 -11.81
CA SER A 18 -1.00 10.89 -10.98
C SER A 18 0.11 10.25 -11.82
N ALA A 19 -0.25 9.57 -12.92
CA ALA A 19 0.70 8.99 -13.88
C ALA A 19 1.47 10.08 -14.64
N LEU A 20 0.78 11.13 -15.10
CA LEU A 20 1.42 12.29 -15.72
C LEU A 20 2.38 12.99 -14.73
N LEU A 21 1.96 13.13 -13.47
CA LEU A 21 2.77 13.76 -12.44
C LEU A 21 4.05 12.96 -12.13
N ALA A 22 3.98 11.63 -12.23
CA ALA A 22 5.15 10.76 -12.14
C ALA A 22 6.11 10.88 -13.34
N GLY A 23 5.69 11.55 -14.42
CA GLY A 23 6.51 11.83 -15.60
C GLY A 23 6.33 10.84 -16.76
N LEU A 24 5.25 10.03 -16.77
CA LEU A 24 5.01 9.00 -17.80
C LEU A 24 4.66 9.56 -19.18
N GLY A 25 4.33 10.84 -19.32
CA GLY A 25 4.02 11.45 -20.62
C GLY A 25 2.90 10.72 -21.36
N SER A 26 3.16 10.26 -22.59
CA SER A 26 2.17 9.54 -23.41
C SER A 26 1.79 8.17 -22.83
N GLU A 27 2.67 7.54 -22.06
CA GLU A 27 2.42 6.21 -21.46
C GLU A 27 1.41 6.27 -20.30
N ALA A 28 1.10 7.47 -19.79
CA ALA A 28 0.15 7.66 -18.71
C ALA A 28 -1.25 7.13 -19.03
N GLN A 29 -1.68 7.22 -20.30
CA GLN A 29 -2.97 6.72 -20.75
C GLN A 29 -3.01 5.19 -20.70
N ASP A 30 -2.02 4.53 -21.31
CA ASP A 30 -1.92 3.08 -21.37
C ASP A 30 -1.79 2.47 -19.96
N ALA A 31 -0.99 3.10 -19.10
CA ALA A 31 -0.81 2.69 -17.71
C ALA A 31 -2.11 2.78 -16.90
N TYR A 32 -2.88 3.85 -17.11
CA TYR A 32 -4.21 4.03 -16.54
C TYR A 32 -5.22 3.00 -17.05
N GLU A 33 -5.29 2.78 -18.37
CA GLU A 33 -6.24 1.84 -18.98
C GLU A 33 -5.94 0.39 -18.58
N GLY A 34 -4.66 0.03 -18.47
CA GLY A 34 -4.21 -1.30 -18.07
C GLY A 34 -4.58 -1.71 -16.63
N LEU A 35 -4.80 -0.74 -15.72
CA LEU A 35 -5.32 -1.02 -14.37
C LEU A 35 -6.81 -1.36 -14.35
N GLY A 36 -7.55 -1.00 -15.41
CA GLY A 36 -8.98 -1.18 -15.51
C GLY A 36 -9.79 -0.18 -14.67
N ARG A 37 -10.95 0.25 -15.18
CA ARG A 37 -11.84 1.26 -14.55
C ARG A 37 -12.70 0.72 -13.41
N ALA A 38 -12.48 -0.50 -12.93
CA ALA A 38 -13.39 -1.16 -11.99
C ALA A 38 -12.92 -0.98 -10.54
N GLY A 39 -13.37 0.11 -9.89
CA GLY A 39 -13.35 0.21 -8.44
C GLY A 39 -14.61 -0.43 -7.85
N ALA A 40 -14.48 -1.58 -7.18
CA ALA A 40 -15.59 -2.11 -6.38
C ALA A 40 -16.01 -1.06 -5.31
N ARG A 41 -17.32 -0.89 -5.10
CA ARG A 41 -17.84 0.09 -4.11
C ARG A 41 -17.35 -0.26 -2.71
N SER A 42 -16.59 0.63 -2.08
CA SER A 42 -16.01 0.45 -0.74
C SER A 42 -16.96 0.77 0.43
N SER A 43 -18.27 0.92 0.19
CA SER A 43 -19.22 1.17 1.29
C SER A 43 -19.34 -0.01 2.25
N GLU A 44 -19.05 -1.23 1.79
CA GLU A 44 -19.09 -2.45 2.58
C GLU A 44 -17.65 -2.94 2.89
N GLY A 45 -17.23 -2.70 4.14
CA GLY A 45 -16.03 -3.28 4.74
C GLY A 45 -14.71 -2.61 4.37
N ARG A 46 -14.46 -1.49 5.04
CA ARG A 46 -13.20 -0.72 4.97
C ARG A 46 -12.08 -1.44 5.73
N MET A 47 -10.89 -1.46 5.16
CA MET A 47 -9.65 -1.82 5.85
C MET A 47 -8.97 -0.56 6.38
N CYS A 48 -8.10 -0.71 7.39
CA CYS A 48 -7.36 0.43 7.93
C CYS A 48 -6.47 1.12 6.89
N ILE A 49 -5.96 0.38 5.89
CA ILE A 49 -5.11 0.93 4.83
C ILE A 49 -5.91 1.65 3.74
N ASP A 50 -7.16 1.26 3.49
CA ASP A 50 -7.98 1.91 2.47
C ASP A 50 -8.79 3.07 3.08
N GLY A 51 -9.26 2.94 4.32
CA GLY A 51 -10.18 3.89 4.95
C GLY A 51 -11.37 4.27 4.05
N GLY A 52 -11.84 3.33 3.22
CA GLY A 52 -12.88 3.50 2.21
C GLY A 52 -12.40 3.99 0.85
N ALA A 53 -11.09 4.13 0.60
CA ALA A 53 -10.58 4.39 -0.74
C ALA A 53 -10.77 3.15 -1.63
N SER A 54 -11.13 3.36 -2.89
CA SER A 54 -11.13 2.32 -3.93
C SER A 54 -9.82 2.28 -4.70
N THR A 55 -8.95 3.27 -4.46
CA THR A 55 -7.71 3.49 -5.18
C THR A 55 -6.64 3.98 -4.21
N LEU A 56 -5.44 3.43 -4.33
CA LEU A 56 -4.25 3.88 -3.62
C LEU A 56 -3.17 4.23 -4.65
N VAL A 57 -2.55 5.39 -4.52
CA VAL A 57 -1.35 5.77 -5.28
C VAL A 57 -0.18 5.85 -4.31
N ALA A 58 0.95 5.26 -4.67
CA ALA A 58 2.11 5.20 -3.81
C ALA A 58 3.21 6.17 -4.27
N VAL A 59 3.86 6.80 -3.29
CA VAL A 59 5.13 7.51 -3.46
C VAL A 59 6.21 6.64 -2.85
N THR A 60 7.28 6.39 -3.59
CA THR A 60 8.37 5.50 -3.18
C THR A 60 9.72 6.22 -3.19
N ALA A 61 10.62 5.74 -2.34
CA ALA A 61 12.02 6.13 -2.25
C ALA A 61 12.85 4.90 -1.87
N PRO A 62 14.16 4.84 -2.17
CA PRO A 62 14.94 5.81 -2.95
C PRO A 62 14.61 5.74 -4.45
N GLY A 63 15.17 6.69 -5.20
CA GLY A 63 15.27 6.59 -6.64
C GLY A 63 14.44 7.63 -7.40
N ARG A 64 14.35 7.41 -8.71
CA ARG A 64 13.60 8.26 -9.63
C ARG A 64 12.09 8.09 -9.39
N ARG A 65 11.31 9.04 -9.91
CA ARG A 65 9.85 8.98 -9.84
C ARG A 65 9.36 7.66 -10.44
N THR A 66 8.63 6.92 -9.64
CA THR A 66 7.94 5.70 -10.02
C THR A 66 6.47 5.94 -9.82
N TRP A 67 5.67 5.60 -10.82
CA TRP A 67 4.22 5.58 -10.65
C TRP A 67 3.81 4.22 -10.14
N GLU A 68 3.17 4.16 -8.98
CA GLU A 68 2.55 2.95 -8.48
C GLU A 68 1.11 3.24 -8.06
N ALA A 69 0.18 2.47 -8.61
CA ALA A 69 -1.23 2.60 -8.27
C ALA A 69 -1.86 1.22 -8.06
N HIS A 70 -2.85 1.18 -7.17
CA HIS A 70 -3.64 0.00 -6.80
C HIS A 70 -5.11 0.34 -6.90
N VAL A 71 -5.91 -0.57 -7.44
CA VAL A 71 -7.36 -0.48 -7.53
C VAL A 71 -8.01 -1.69 -6.87
N LEU A 72 -9.14 -1.45 -6.21
CA LEU A 72 -9.91 -2.49 -5.54
C LEU A 72 -10.72 -3.30 -6.56
N ALA A 73 -10.23 -4.50 -6.88
CA ALA A 73 -10.78 -5.40 -7.88
C ALA A 73 -11.96 -6.25 -7.36
N GLY A 74 -12.01 -6.51 -6.06
CA GLY A 74 -13.08 -7.33 -5.46
C GLY A 74 -13.20 -7.15 -3.95
N ILE A 75 -14.43 -7.32 -3.44
CA ILE A 75 -14.74 -7.30 -2.01
C ILE A 75 -15.68 -8.45 -1.70
N ASP A 76 -15.38 -9.21 -0.65
CA ASP A 76 -16.34 -10.11 0.00
C ASP A 76 -16.39 -9.87 1.52
N ALA A 77 -17.03 -10.77 2.28
CA ALA A 77 -17.18 -10.62 3.72
C ALA A 77 -15.82 -10.66 4.46
N ASP A 78 -14.89 -11.47 3.99
CA ASP A 78 -13.65 -11.83 4.70
C ASP A 78 -12.43 -11.10 4.14
N CYS A 79 -12.46 -10.71 2.87
CA CYS A 79 -11.31 -10.17 2.17
C CYS A 79 -11.62 -9.09 1.12
N GLN A 80 -10.55 -8.45 0.68
CA GLN A 80 -10.51 -7.52 -0.44
C GLN A 80 -9.38 -7.92 -1.38
N ASP A 81 -9.66 -7.92 -2.67
CA ASP A 81 -8.69 -8.18 -3.73
C ASP A 81 -8.30 -6.86 -4.40
N TRP A 82 -7.01 -6.57 -4.41
CA TRP A 82 -6.40 -5.39 -5.01
C TRP A 82 -5.49 -5.82 -6.16
N THR A 83 -5.59 -5.10 -7.26
CA THR A 83 -4.68 -5.21 -8.40
C THR A 83 -3.97 -3.88 -8.56
N GLY A 84 -2.70 -3.92 -8.88
CA GLY A 84 -1.88 -2.73 -9.03
C GLY A 84 -0.88 -2.85 -10.16
N CYS A 85 -0.22 -1.73 -10.39
CA CYS A 85 0.77 -1.58 -11.42
C CYS A 85 1.83 -0.62 -10.90
N ARG A 86 3.10 -0.96 -11.13
CA ARG A 86 4.24 -0.08 -10.92
C ARG A 86 4.94 0.13 -12.24
N LEU A 87 5.13 1.39 -12.64
CA LEU A 87 5.92 1.79 -13.80
C LEU A 87 7.10 2.63 -13.34
N GLY A 88 8.30 2.12 -13.61
CA GLY A 88 9.55 2.84 -13.43
C GLY A 88 9.85 3.78 -14.61
N PRO A 89 10.82 4.70 -14.46
CA PRO A 89 11.20 5.64 -15.52
C PRO A 89 11.86 4.97 -16.74
N ASP A 90 12.28 3.72 -16.59
CA ASP A 90 12.92 2.93 -17.65
C ASP A 90 11.91 2.04 -18.40
N GLY A 91 10.61 2.26 -18.17
CA GLY A 91 9.52 1.51 -18.81
C GLY A 91 9.27 0.13 -18.21
N GLU A 92 9.96 -0.25 -17.13
CA GLU A 92 9.69 -1.50 -16.43
C GLU A 92 8.30 -1.44 -15.79
N GLN A 93 7.42 -2.34 -16.23
CA GLN A 93 6.08 -2.50 -15.71
C GLN A 93 5.98 -3.77 -14.86
N VAL A 94 5.56 -3.60 -13.61
CA VAL A 94 5.34 -4.70 -12.67
C VAL A 94 3.86 -4.75 -12.29
N HIS A 95 3.23 -5.90 -12.53
CA HIS A 95 1.88 -6.16 -12.04
C HIS A 95 1.91 -6.53 -10.56
N LEU A 96 1.03 -5.90 -9.78
CA LEU A 96 0.95 -6.10 -8.34
C LEU A 96 -0.39 -6.76 -8.02
N GLU A 97 -0.38 -7.74 -7.13
CA GLU A 97 -1.59 -8.39 -6.66
C GLU A 97 -1.56 -8.45 -5.14
N ARG A 98 -2.67 -8.11 -4.49
CA ARG A 98 -2.76 -8.12 -3.03
C ARG A 98 -4.15 -8.53 -2.56
N ARG A 99 -4.21 -9.61 -1.80
CA ARG A 99 -5.42 -10.01 -1.06
C ARG A 99 -5.28 -9.59 0.39
N MET A 100 -6.21 -8.78 0.87
CA MET A 100 -6.26 -8.26 2.24
C MET A 100 -7.37 -8.92 3.05
N PHE A 101 -7.11 -9.30 4.30
CA PHE A 101 -8.03 -10.07 5.16
C PHE A 101 -8.50 -9.27 6.37
N ARG A 102 -9.80 -9.31 6.68
CA ARG A 102 -10.46 -8.51 7.73
C ARG A 102 -10.39 -9.11 9.14
N GLY A 103 -10.24 -10.43 9.26
CA GLY A 103 -10.35 -11.17 10.51
C GLY A 103 -9.12 -12.00 10.87
N ARG A 104 -9.14 -12.68 12.03
CA ARG A 104 -8.14 -13.69 12.43
C ARG A 104 -8.44 -15.08 11.89
N GLY A 105 -8.95 -15.14 10.66
CA GLY A 105 -9.47 -16.37 10.09
C GLY A 105 -8.37 -17.32 9.63
N GLN A 106 -8.65 -18.63 9.73
CA GLN A 106 -7.81 -19.67 9.16
C GLN A 106 -7.60 -19.49 7.65
N ALA A 107 -8.56 -18.86 6.96
CA ALA A 107 -8.48 -18.56 5.53
C ALA A 107 -7.23 -17.73 5.15
N ALA A 108 -6.87 -16.72 5.95
CA ALA A 108 -5.71 -15.87 5.67
C ALA A 108 -4.40 -16.66 5.79
N VAL A 109 -4.29 -17.49 6.83
CA VAL A 109 -3.14 -18.38 7.06
C VAL A 109 -3.04 -19.45 5.98
N THR A 110 -4.17 -20.06 5.60
CA THR A 110 -4.22 -21.05 4.53
C THR A 110 -3.82 -20.45 3.19
N GLN A 111 -4.29 -19.24 2.84
CA GLN A 111 -3.87 -18.57 1.61
C GLN A 111 -2.37 -18.26 1.62
N ALA A 112 -1.84 -17.76 2.74
CA ALA A 112 -0.42 -17.48 2.89
C ALA A 112 0.43 -18.73 2.70
N ARG A 113 0.00 -19.86 3.29
CA ARG A 113 0.65 -21.17 3.10
C ARG A 113 0.60 -21.66 1.66
N ILE A 114 -0.56 -21.54 0.99
CA ILE A 114 -0.70 -21.91 -0.43
C ILE A 114 0.23 -21.06 -1.29
N ALA A 115 0.27 -19.74 -1.08
CA ALA A 115 1.13 -18.84 -1.84
C ALA A 115 2.62 -19.15 -1.66
N ALA A 116 3.05 -19.47 -0.43
CA ALA A 116 4.42 -19.88 -0.16
C ALA A 116 4.76 -21.24 -0.77
N ALA A 117 3.85 -22.22 -0.68
CA ALA A 117 4.03 -23.56 -1.24
C ALA A 117 4.06 -23.58 -2.78
N ALA A 118 3.32 -22.69 -3.42
CA ALA A 118 3.35 -22.49 -4.87
C ALA A 118 4.71 -21.94 -5.36
N HIS A 119 5.50 -21.31 -4.48
CA HIS A 119 6.84 -20.86 -4.82
C HIS A 119 7.84 -22.02 -4.70
N ASP A 120 8.12 -22.44 -3.46
CA ASP A 120 9.00 -23.59 -3.18
C ASP A 120 8.92 -24.02 -1.68
N PRO A 121 9.57 -25.14 -1.29
CA PRO A 121 9.63 -25.57 0.10
C PRO A 121 10.35 -24.61 1.06
N ALA A 122 11.32 -23.82 0.59
CA ALA A 122 12.07 -22.87 1.42
C ALA A 122 11.18 -21.67 1.81
N ALA A 123 10.39 -21.16 0.87
CA ALA A 123 9.39 -20.12 1.12
C ALA A 123 8.34 -20.59 2.13
N THR A 124 7.92 -21.85 2.02
CA THR A 124 6.99 -22.47 3.00
C THR A 124 7.61 -22.53 4.40
N ALA A 125 8.86 -22.99 4.51
CA ALA A 125 9.57 -23.06 5.79
C ALA A 125 9.78 -21.66 6.41
N CYS A 126 10.09 -20.66 5.58
CA CYS A 126 10.19 -19.27 5.99
C CYS A 126 8.87 -18.75 6.55
N PHE A 127 7.76 -18.94 5.82
CA PHE A 127 6.43 -18.58 6.29
C PHE A 127 6.08 -19.23 7.63
N GLU A 128 6.25 -20.55 7.76
CA GLU A 128 5.91 -21.26 9.00
C GLU A 128 6.76 -20.80 10.20
N THR A 129 8.02 -20.47 9.97
CA THR A 129 8.92 -19.92 11.00
C THR A 129 8.41 -18.57 11.50
N TRP A 130 8.12 -17.65 10.58
CA TRP A 130 7.62 -16.31 10.92
C TRP A 130 6.23 -16.36 11.51
N HIS A 131 5.34 -17.18 10.97
CA HIS A 131 3.99 -17.30 11.47
C HIS A 131 3.95 -17.91 12.88
N ARG A 132 4.82 -18.89 13.18
CA ARG A 132 4.95 -19.42 14.55
C ARG A 132 5.37 -18.35 15.55
N ALA A 133 6.27 -17.46 15.16
CA ALA A 133 6.78 -16.42 16.04
C ALA A 133 5.81 -15.22 16.20
N VAL A 134 5.20 -14.78 15.10
CA VAL A 134 4.39 -13.54 15.06
C VAL A 134 2.89 -13.80 15.14
N GLY A 135 2.42 -14.95 14.64
CA GLY A 135 1.02 -15.33 14.57
C GLY A 135 0.25 -15.23 15.89
N PRO A 136 0.80 -15.68 17.04
CA PRO A 136 0.14 -15.53 18.34
C PRO A 136 -0.12 -14.07 18.75
N PHE A 137 0.62 -13.12 18.20
CA PHE A 137 0.59 -11.69 18.56
C PHE A 137 -0.08 -10.81 17.52
N GLY A 138 -0.73 -11.42 16.52
CA GLY A 138 -1.34 -10.69 15.43
C GLY A 138 -2.20 -11.57 14.54
N ARG A 139 -2.24 -11.19 13.26
CA ARG A 139 -2.95 -11.93 12.21
C ARG A 139 -2.32 -11.68 10.85
N VAL A 140 -2.34 -12.67 9.97
CA VAL A 140 -2.09 -12.42 8.54
C VAL A 140 -3.21 -11.50 8.04
N TYR A 141 -2.85 -10.33 7.54
CA TYR A 141 -3.81 -9.37 6.99
C TYR A 141 -3.60 -9.11 5.50
N SER A 142 -2.48 -9.55 4.93
CA SER A 142 -2.23 -9.40 3.50
C SER A 142 -1.35 -10.54 2.96
N VAL A 143 -1.67 -11.01 1.76
CA VAL A 143 -0.84 -11.89 0.94
C VAL A 143 -0.80 -11.28 -0.46
N GLY A 144 0.38 -11.11 -1.04
CA GLY A 144 0.51 -10.46 -2.34
C GLY A 144 1.82 -10.76 -3.08
N ARG A 145 1.93 -10.18 -4.28
CA ARG A 145 3.09 -10.26 -5.17
C ARG A 145 3.47 -8.84 -5.55
N ASP A 146 4.70 -8.46 -5.21
CA ASP A 146 5.26 -7.15 -5.54
C ASP A 146 6.20 -7.20 -6.76
N SER A 147 6.49 -8.40 -7.28
CA SER A 147 7.29 -8.70 -8.48
C SER A 147 7.16 -10.17 -8.88
N ARG A 148 7.75 -10.55 -10.02
CA ARG A 148 7.86 -11.96 -10.43
C ARG A 148 8.78 -12.72 -9.46
N GLY A 149 8.25 -13.73 -8.77
CA GLY A 149 8.98 -14.51 -7.77
C GLY A 149 8.91 -13.96 -6.34
N CYS A 150 8.23 -12.83 -6.12
CA CYS A 150 7.97 -12.34 -4.76
C CYS A 150 6.74 -13.03 -4.17
N VAL A 151 6.82 -13.46 -2.91
CA VAL A 151 5.65 -13.85 -2.10
C VAL A 151 5.64 -13.03 -0.83
N ARG A 152 4.89 -11.93 -0.86
CA ARG A 152 4.80 -10.95 0.22
C ARG A 152 3.70 -11.35 1.19
N ILE A 153 4.06 -11.66 2.44
CA ILE A 153 3.09 -11.99 3.49
C ILE A 153 3.21 -10.92 4.58
N ALA A 154 2.07 -10.41 5.05
CA ALA A 154 2.03 -9.35 6.04
C ALA A 154 1.16 -9.72 7.24
N TRP A 155 1.68 -9.44 8.43
CA TRP A 155 1.00 -9.55 9.71
C TRP A 155 0.65 -8.18 10.25
N GLN A 156 -0.58 -8.04 10.72
CA GLN A 156 -1.02 -6.90 11.51
C GLN A 156 -0.82 -7.30 12.97
N ILE A 157 0.05 -6.58 13.66
CA ILE A 157 0.37 -6.82 15.06
C ILE A 157 -0.71 -6.19 15.94
N ASP A 158 -1.09 -6.92 16.98
CA ASP A 158 -2.14 -6.46 17.89
C ASP A 158 -1.74 -5.19 18.64
N ARG A 159 -2.72 -4.32 18.86
CA ARG A 159 -2.48 -3.00 19.46
C ARG A 159 -1.89 -3.03 20.88
N HIS A 160 -2.04 -4.14 21.59
CA HIS A 160 -1.58 -4.30 22.97
C HIS A 160 -0.17 -4.91 23.06
N VAL A 161 0.37 -5.40 21.95
CA VAL A 161 1.69 -6.04 21.91
C VAL A 161 2.77 -4.96 21.87
N ASP A 162 3.81 -5.15 22.67
CA ASP A 162 5.06 -4.39 22.55
C ASP A 162 5.81 -4.87 21.30
N VAL A 163 5.72 -4.08 20.23
CA VAL A 163 6.29 -4.42 18.93
C VAL A 163 7.81 -4.44 18.97
N ALA A 164 8.43 -3.59 19.78
CA ALA A 164 9.88 -3.57 19.95
C ALA A 164 10.34 -4.88 20.62
N ALA A 165 9.70 -5.25 21.73
CA ALA A 165 10.02 -6.48 22.45
C ALA A 165 9.76 -7.74 21.62
N LEU A 166 8.74 -7.72 20.75
CA LEU A 166 8.44 -8.84 19.85
C LEU A 166 9.45 -8.93 18.69
N LEU A 167 9.69 -7.83 17.97
CA LEU A 167 10.34 -7.89 16.65
C LEU A 167 11.84 -7.63 16.70
N ALA A 168 12.34 -6.80 17.62
CA ALA A 168 13.77 -6.47 17.69
C ALA A 168 14.66 -7.72 17.92
N PRO A 169 14.29 -8.72 18.75
CA PRO A 169 15.07 -9.95 18.87
C PRO A 169 15.10 -10.79 17.59
N MET A 170 14.10 -10.65 16.72
CA MET A 170 13.97 -11.45 15.49
C MET A 170 14.71 -10.83 14.31
N ILE A 171 14.67 -9.51 14.19
CA ILE A 171 15.25 -8.77 13.05
C ILE A 171 16.58 -8.10 13.39
N GLY A 172 16.96 -8.07 14.66
CA GLY A 172 18.08 -7.27 15.17
C GLY A 172 17.66 -5.87 15.63
N GLN A 173 18.26 -5.41 16.74
CA GLN A 173 17.93 -4.13 17.36
C GLN A 173 18.14 -2.95 16.41
N GLU A 174 19.19 -2.98 15.59
CA GLU A 174 19.52 -1.90 14.65
C GLU A 174 18.45 -1.73 13.56
N ASN A 175 17.94 -2.84 13.00
CA ASN A 175 16.86 -2.79 12.00
C ASN A 175 15.57 -2.21 12.60
N TRP A 176 15.24 -2.59 13.84
CA TRP A 176 14.09 -2.01 14.55
C TRP A 176 14.26 -0.51 14.78
N VAL A 177 15.44 -0.09 15.28
CA VAL A 177 15.74 1.33 15.54
C VAL A 177 15.65 2.15 14.24
N ALA A 178 16.21 1.65 13.14
CA ALA A 178 16.13 2.31 11.84
C ALA A 178 14.69 2.47 11.35
N ALA A 179 13.88 1.41 11.42
CA ALA A 179 12.48 1.43 11.02
C ALA A 179 11.66 2.42 11.88
N ALA A 180 11.78 2.29 13.21
CA ALA A 180 11.07 3.13 14.17
C ALA A 180 11.44 4.60 14.02
N HIS A 181 12.73 4.92 13.91
CA HIS A 181 13.19 6.30 13.72
C HIS A 181 12.60 6.92 12.46
N SER A 182 12.65 6.21 11.33
CA SER A 182 12.10 6.68 10.07
C SER A 182 10.59 6.91 10.12
N LEU A 183 9.84 5.97 10.70
CA LEU A 183 8.38 6.10 10.84
C LEU A 183 8.00 7.26 11.78
N ASN A 184 8.77 7.48 12.85
CA ASN A 184 8.55 8.61 13.76
C ASN A 184 8.65 9.97 13.02
N LEU A 185 9.60 10.10 12.08
CA LEU A 185 9.79 11.34 11.29
C LEU A 185 8.55 11.68 10.47
N VAL A 186 7.98 10.71 9.75
CA VAL A 186 6.78 10.98 8.93
C VAL A 186 5.56 11.22 9.82
N HIS A 187 5.34 10.39 10.84
CA HIS A 187 4.18 10.52 11.73
C HIS A 187 4.21 11.80 12.58
N GLY A 188 5.39 12.32 12.92
CA GLY A 188 5.57 13.49 13.77
C GLY A 188 5.36 13.21 15.27
N PHE A 189 5.39 11.94 15.68
CA PHE A 189 5.36 11.51 17.07
C PHE A 189 6.07 10.16 17.22
N ASP A 190 6.37 9.78 18.46
CA ASP A 190 7.03 8.50 18.76
C ASP A 190 6.04 7.34 18.59
N LEU A 191 6.04 6.75 17.39
CA LEU A 191 5.25 5.59 17.03
C LEU A 191 5.69 4.38 17.87
N ALA A 192 6.99 4.20 18.10
CA ALA A 192 7.58 3.05 18.80
C ALA A 192 7.08 2.90 20.24
N ARG A 193 6.82 4.02 20.92
CA ARG A 193 6.23 4.05 22.27
C ARG A 193 4.71 4.05 22.29
N SER A 194 4.09 4.06 21.12
CA SER A 194 2.64 4.17 21.00
C SER A 194 2.02 2.83 20.59
N ARG A 195 0.82 2.55 21.14
CA ARG A 195 0.03 1.39 20.72
C ARG A 195 -0.30 1.50 19.22
N GLY A 196 -0.36 0.37 18.53
CA GLY A 196 -0.46 0.27 17.06
C GLY A 196 -1.67 0.96 16.40
N PRO A 197 -1.99 0.65 15.12
CA PRO A 197 -1.58 -0.57 14.40
C PRO A 197 -0.18 -0.49 13.80
N TRP A 198 0.51 -1.64 13.90
CA TRP A 198 1.77 -1.93 13.22
C TRP A 198 1.56 -3.08 12.24
N SER A 199 2.25 -3.04 11.12
CA SER A 199 2.42 -4.18 10.23
C SER A 199 3.88 -4.57 10.12
N LEU A 200 4.11 -5.88 10.02
CA LEU A 200 5.34 -6.48 9.52
C LEU A 200 4.99 -7.22 8.24
N SER A 201 5.73 -7.00 7.17
CA SER A 201 5.69 -7.83 5.99
C SER A 201 7.07 -8.32 5.61
N ILE A 202 7.12 -9.54 5.08
CA ILE A 202 8.34 -10.15 4.57
C ILE A 202 8.05 -10.74 3.19
N ASP A 203 9.07 -10.77 2.35
CA ASP A 203 9.09 -11.63 1.18
C ASP A 203 9.60 -13.01 1.60
N VAL A 204 8.70 -14.00 1.66
CA VAL A 204 9.12 -15.35 2.07
C VAL A 204 9.91 -16.08 1.00
N ALA A 205 9.88 -15.59 -0.24
CA ALA A 205 10.62 -16.16 -1.36
C ALA A 205 11.98 -15.49 -1.59
N ALA A 206 12.28 -14.38 -0.90
CA ALA A 206 13.54 -13.68 -1.10
C ALA A 206 14.73 -14.45 -0.47
N PRO A 207 15.89 -14.53 -1.15
CA PRO A 207 17.08 -15.19 -0.62
C PRO A 207 17.72 -14.40 0.54
N THR A 208 17.47 -13.08 0.60
CA THR A 208 17.96 -12.19 1.65
C THR A 208 16.77 -11.53 2.32
N PRO A 209 16.67 -11.58 3.66
CA PRO A 209 15.53 -11.01 4.35
C PRO A 209 15.58 -9.48 4.29
N VAL A 210 14.50 -8.91 3.75
CA VAL A 210 14.15 -7.49 3.89
C VAL A 210 12.84 -7.45 4.65
N TRP A 211 12.80 -6.65 5.71
CA TRP A 211 11.62 -6.52 6.56
C TRP A 211 10.93 -5.21 6.27
N ARG A 212 9.63 -5.29 5.96
CA ARG A 212 8.79 -4.13 5.73
C ARG A 212 7.98 -3.81 6.98
N PHE A 213 8.19 -2.64 7.56
CA PHE A 213 7.43 -2.14 8.70
C PHE A 213 6.47 -1.06 8.26
N GLY A 214 5.22 -1.13 8.70
CA GLY A 214 4.23 -0.15 8.32
C GLY A 214 3.29 0.27 9.43
N SER A 215 2.62 1.39 9.20
CA SER A 215 1.50 1.81 10.02
C SER A 215 0.46 2.58 9.23
N THR A 216 -0.81 2.29 9.52
CA THR A 216 -1.95 3.06 9.02
C THR A 216 -2.28 4.25 9.92
N ARG A 217 -1.50 4.51 10.99
CA ARG A 217 -1.72 5.69 11.85
C ARG A 217 -1.49 7.01 11.13
N TRP A 218 -0.87 6.96 9.95
CA TRP A 218 -0.74 8.12 9.08
C TRP A 218 -2.11 8.66 8.65
N ALA A 219 -3.11 7.77 8.52
CA ALA A 219 -4.49 8.14 8.25
C ALA A 219 -5.17 8.96 9.37
N TRP A 220 -4.58 9.02 10.57
CA TRP A 220 -5.15 9.77 11.69
C TRP A 220 -4.54 11.15 11.85
N ALA A 221 -3.41 11.43 11.18
CA ALA A 221 -2.84 12.76 11.16
C ALA A 221 -3.76 13.70 10.37
N LEU A 222 -4.07 14.87 10.94
CA LEU A 222 -4.86 15.91 10.29
C LEU A 222 -4.29 16.23 8.92
N GLU A 223 -5.16 16.25 7.91
CA GLU A 223 -4.79 16.68 6.56
C GLU A 223 -4.47 18.17 6.56
N GLY A 224 -3.37 18.54 5.88
CA GLY A 224 -2.92 19.92 5.79
C GLY A 224 -1.43 20.08 5.52
N ALA A 225 -0.98 21.33 5.48
CA ALA A 225 0.38 21.70 5.08
C ALA A 225 1.48 21.00 5.90
N ALA A 226 1.27 20.81 7.21
CA ALA A 226 2.25 20.13 8.07
C ALA A 226 2.40 18.63 7.72
N LYS A 227 1.29 17.95 7.42
CA LYS A 227 1.31 16.53 7.00
C LYS A 227 2.00 16.37 5.66
N ARG A 228 1.66 17.23 4.70
CA ARG A 228 2.30 17.32 3.38
C ARG A 228 3.79 17.58 3.47
N GLN A 229 4.21 18.54 4.29
CA GLN A 229 5.62 18.88 4.47
C GLN A 229 6.41 17.71 5.07
N ARG A 230 5.87 17.02 6.09
CA ARG A 230 6.51 15.83 6.66
C ARG A 230 6.65 14.71 5.63
N LEU A 231 5.62 14.47 4.82
CA LEU A 231 5.69 13.48 3.73
C LEU A 231 6.85 13.80 2.77
N ALA A 232 6.92 15.04 2.28
CA ALA A 232 7.94 15.45 1.32
C ALA A 232 9.36 15.39 1.90
N GLN A 233 9.54 15.85 3.14
CA GLN A 233 10.82 15.77 3.85
C GLN A 233 11.24 14.32 4.08
N TRP A 234 10.30 13.46 4.45
CA TRP A 234 10.56 12.03 4.68
C TRP A 234 10.97 11.32 3.39
N ILE A 235 10.25 11.53 2.28
CA ILE A 235 10.61 10.96 0.98
C ILE A 235 11.98 11.48 0.51
N ALA A 236 12.26 12.77 0.66
CA ALA A 236 13.55 13.35 0.29
C ALA A 236 14.70 12.80 1.15
N ALA A 237 14.47 12.60 2.47
CA ALA A 237 15.47 12.02 3.37
C ALA A 237 15.85 10.57 3.01
N HIS A 238 14.95 9.85 2.34
CA HIS A 238 15.21 8.50 1.80
C HIS A 238 15.66 8.50 0.34
N GLY A 239 16.06 9.66 -0.21
CA GLY A 239 16.59 9.77 -1.57
C GLY A 239 15.53 9.69 -2.67
N GLY A 240 14.27 9.98 -2.35
CA GLY A 240 13.19 10.14 -3.33
C GLY A 240 12.90 11.61 -3.66
N ASP A 241 11.90 11.83 -4.51
CA ASP A 241 11.46 13.18 -4.91
C ASP A 241 10.37 13.73 -3.97
N GLY A 242 10.78 14.55 -3.01
CA GLY A 242 9.85 15.22 -2.10
C GLY A 242 8.90 16.22 -2.79
N GLY A 243 9.30 16.80 -3.93
CA GLY A 243 8.43 17.69 -4.72
C GLY A 243 7.30 16.92 -5.38
N TYR A 244 7.59 15.74 -5.94
CA TYR A 244 6.59 14.81 -6.44
C TYR A 244 5.63 14.37 -5.33
N ALA A 245 6.16 14.06 -4.14
CA ALA A 245 5.34 13.68 -2.99
C ALA A 245 4.34 14.79 -2.58
N CYS A 246 4.78 16.06 -2.55
CA CYS A 246 3.92 17.22 -2.32
C CYS A 246 2.83 17.33 -3.39
N ALA A 247 3.22 17.31 -4.66
CA ALA A 247 2.29 17.53 -5.77
C ALA A 247 1.24 16.40 -5.86
N LEU A 248 1.62 15.16 -5.55
CA LEU A 248 0.67 14.04 -5.54
C LEU A 248 -0.31 14.18 -4.37
N HIS A 249 0.17 14.57 -3.19
CA HIS A 249 -0.69 14.85 -2.05
C HIS A 249 -1.69 15.98 -2.35
N ASP A 250 -1.24 17.08 -2.96
CA ASP A 250 -2.11 18.21 -3.33
C ASP A 250 -3.14 17.80 -4.39
N LEU A 251 -2.74 17.03 -5.41
CA LEU A 251 -3.63 16.48 -6.43
C LEU A 251 -4.76 15.66 -5.78
N LEU A 252 -4.40 14.73 -4.90
CA LEU A 252 -5.34 13.80 -4.27
C LEU A 252 -6.24 14.47 -3.23
N SER A 253 -5.70 15.44 -2.49
CA SER A 253 -6.47 16.23 -1.51
C SER A 253 -7.50 17.14 -2.21
N GLY A 254 -7.15 17.69 -3.37
CA GLY A 254 -8.05 18.54 -4.17
C GLY A 254 -9.24 17.79 -4.77
N CYS A 255 -9.17 16.46 -4.90
CA CYS A 255 -10.25 15.62 -5.43
C CYS A 255 -11.32 15.25 -4.37
N GLU A 256 -11.08 15.46 -3.07
CA GLU A 256 -12.05 15.14 -2.01
C GLU A 256 -13.17 16.19 -1.95
N THR A 257 -14.13 16.10 -2.86
CA THR A 257 -15.36 16.91 -2.82
C THR A 257 -16.31 16.37 -1.74
N GLY A 258 -16.20 16.91 -0.52
CA GLY A 258 -17.30 16.90 0.46
C GLY A 258 -17.38 15.75 1.47
N LYS A 259 -16.36 14.88 1.60
CA LYS A 259 -16.26 13.96 2.76
C LYS A 259 -14.84 13.95 3.30
N SER A 260 -14.72 14.10 4.63
CA SER A 260 -13.49 14.19 5.42
C SER A 260 -12.72 12.86 5.47
N GLY A 261 -12.19 12.42 4.33
CA GLY A 261 -11.19 11.36 4.26
C GLY A 261 -9.83 11.92 4.68
N SER A 262 -8.93 11.04 5.12
CA SER A 262 -7.51 11.37 5.19
C SER A 262 -6.87 10.90 3.90
N THR A 263 -6.39 11.81 3.04
CA THR A 263 -5.64 11.47 1.82
C THR A 263 -4.47 10.54 2.12
N GLY A 264 -3.65 10.85 3.13
CA GLY A 264 -2.58 9.94 3.57
C GLY A 264 -3.17 8.71 4.26
N ARG A 265 -2.77 7.49 3.86
CA ARG A 265 -3.36 6.25 4.39
C ARG A 265 -2.40 5.44 5.25
N ALA A 266 -1.30 5.03 4.66
CA ALA A 266 -0.28 4.24 5.32
C ALA A 266 1.10 4.65 4.86
N VAL A 267 2.08 4.36 5.70
CA VAL A 267 3.49 4.49 5.39
C VAL A 267 4.16 3.17 5.74
N GLU A 268 5.12 2.77 4.91
CA GLU A 268 5.90 1.56 5.06
C GLU A 268 7.38 1.87 4.82
N VAL A 269 8.27 1.15 5.51
CA VAL A 269 9.73 1.21 5.32
C VAL A 269 10.29 -0.20 5.21
N ASP A 270 11.17 -0.40 4.25
CA ASP A 270 11.94 -1.62 4.10
C ASP A 270 13.28 -1.42 4.82
N VAL A 271 13.65 -2.35 5.69
CA VAL A 271 14.93 -2.31 6.42
C VAL A 271 15.74 -3.57 6.20
N CYS A 272 17.05 -3.39 6.18
CA CYS A 272 18.05 -4.43 6.10
C CYS A 272 19.37 -3.86 6.66
N GLU A 273 20.19 -4.67 7.33
CA GLU A 273 21.53 -4.26 7.82
C GLU A 273 21.55 -2.94 8.62
N GLY A 274 20.55 -2.72 9.48
CA GLY A 274 20.47 -1.54 10.34
C GLY A 274 20.13 -0.24 9.61
N ARG A 275 19.67 -0.30 8.37
CA ARG A 275 19.30 0.87 7.55
C ARG A 275 17.94 0.72 6.89
N VAL A 276 17.30 1.86 6.62
CA VAL A 276 16.14 1.92 5.72
C VAL A 276 16.66 1.88 4.29
N VAL A 277 16.19 0.90 3.52
CA VAL A 277 16.56 0.69 2.12
C VAL A 277 15.46 1.12 1.15
N ALA A 278 14.21 1.20 1.61
CA ALA A 278 13.12 1.83 0.88
C ALA A 278 12.06 2.41 1.81
N ALA A 279 11.30 3.38 1.31
CA ALA A 279 10.19 4.04 2.00
C ALA A 279 9.03 4.22 1.03
N THR A 280 7.82 3.87 1.46
CA THR A 280 6.60 3.94 0.65
C THR A 280 5.50 4.64 1.42
N ALA A 281 4.87 5.66 0.83
CA ALA A 281 3.66 6.28 1.35
C ALA A 281 2.48 5.95 0.42
N TYR A 282 1.41 5.39 0.98
CA TYR A 282 0.15 5.15 0.28
C TYR A 282 -0.81 6.32 0.51
N LEU A 283 -1.28 6.91 -0.59
CA LEU A 283 -2.25 7.99 -0.61
C LEU A 283 -3.53 7.47 -1.25
N GLY A 284 -4.67 7.67 -0.59
CA GLY A 284 -5.96 7.17 -1.05
C GLY A 284 -6.69 8.20 -1.88
N ALA A 285 -7.28 7.76 -2.99
CA ALA A 285 -8.21 8.51 -3.79
C ALA A 285 -9.59 7.83 -3.74
N ALA A 286 -10.65 8.63 -3.62
CA ALA A 286 -12.00 8.15 -3.88
C ALA A 286 -12.29 8.38 -5.37
N LEU A 287 -12.45 7.32 -6.16
CA LEU A 287 -12.96 7.48 -7.52
C LEU A 287 -14.42 7.91 -7.44
N VAL A 288 -14.75 9.05 -8.06
CA VAL A 288 -16.14 9.47 -8.21
C VAL A 288 -16.78 8.57 -9.26
N SER A 289 -17.77 7.80 -8.85
CA SER A 289 -18.57 6.91 -9.71
C SER A 289 -18.96 7.58 -11.03
N SER A 290 -18.61 6.97 -12.16
CA SER A 290 -19.45 7.02 -13.35
C SER A 290 -20.61 6.06 -13.11
N GLU A 291 -21.83 6.58 -12.97
CA GLU A 291 -23.01 5.72 -12.88
C GLU A 291 -23.05 4.80 -14.12
N ASN A 292 -23.31 3.50 -13.92
CA ASN A 292 -23.51 2.45 -14.95
C ASN A 292 -22.26 1.91 -15.69
N VAL A 293 -21.36 1.21 -14.98
CA VAL A 293 -20.50 0.20 -15.64
C VAL A 293 -20.90 -1.19 -15.15
N PRO A 294 -21.49 -2.06 -16.00
CA PRO A 294 -21.84 -3.44 -15.65
C PRO A 294 -20.61 -4.24 -15.20
N GLY A 295 -20.84 -5.11 -14.20
CA GLY A 295 -19.81 -5.76 -13.40
C GLY A 295 -18.73 -6.51 -14.18
N TYR A 296 -17.48 -6.10 -13.94
CA TYR A 296 -16.30 -6.90 -14.21
C TYR A 296 -15.82 -7.52 -12.90
N GLN A 297 -16.34 -8.70 -12.54
CA GLN A 297 -15.80 -9.50 -11.43
C GLN A 297 -14.62 -10.31 -11.94
N ARG A 298 -13.41 -9.76 -11.86
CA ARG A 298 -12.20 -10.58 -12.01
C ARG A 298 -11.94 -11.28 -10.67
N ARG A 299 -12.46 -12.50 -10.51
CA ARG A 299 -11.96 -13.38 -9.44
C ARG A 299 -10.50 -13.66 -9.74
N LEU A 300 -9.59 -13.20 -8.89
CA LEU A 300 -8.19 -13.63 -8.93
C LEU A 300 -8.18 -15.13 -8.63
N THR A 301 -8.10 -15.93 -9.69
CA THR A 301 -7.79 -17.36 -9.59
C THR A 301 -6.29 -17.47 -9.42
N TRP A 302 -5.86 -17.64 -8.18
CA TRP A 302 -4.52 -18.09 -7.86
C TRP A 302 -4.39 -19.53 -8.37
N ALA A 303 -4.01 -19.70 -9.64
CA ALA A 303 -3.52 -20.97 -10.14
C ALA A 303 -2.14 -21.19 -9.49
N GLY A 304 -1.96 -22.37 -8.90
CA GLY A 304 -0.76 -22.78 -8.18
C GLY A 304 0.50 -22.76 -9.04
#